data_AF-A0A7J9ZZ91-F1
#
_entry.id   AF-A0A7J9ZZ91-F1
#
_cell.length_a   1.000
_cell.length_b   1.000
_cell.length_c   1.000
_cell.angle_alpha   90.00
_cell.angle_beta   90.00
_cell.angle_gamma   90.00
#
_symmetry.space_group_name_H-M   'P 1'
#
loop_
_entity.id
_entity.type
_entity.pdbx_description
1 polymer ?
#
loop_
_entity_poly.entity_id
_entity_poly.type
_entity_poly.pdbx_seq_one_letter_code
_entity_poly.pdbx_strand_id
1 'polypeptide(L)'
;MGLIEKVGDNVSGWTERLSARAKALAGAMLVLLAAAFLFAGKEIDLAGVPFESALAGLALVMAVVFVGVVVSDLRGPKGEDLVPAPHSMGGANLIGVQVARTEILYGAIKVTTADLTTLPNDDEAGAILASMRSVAGSPKSIYEETVRAIVELAKDDRVPKPLHGVGVGVPGVVSAADKQIVVSAGPFPPKESFIKKLAGLLVERDAALMESAFKVDLKGGPDALAAKFFLDNDIRCLARYLHARRQPGWNDYACIWVGDGVGSALVLQGQLYYGANLSAGELGHVVVHLDNEVQFTPRNPAFKPFTMKVDDCACGKKGAHLEVMLSYGGIVKLAEALDPGRFADLGQAYAQDGSDGNLDHTKLLAAAGFSLDGSDDPPTAVQDLLSRQQDPYPPYFEELLDQYSTLFMVGVANIVNAIDLDHVVICGPVVERLDHLGLRQRIEQRWNRYVLKEGGVGRHFDYDVAKSAWRGAALLFRDASFPPRRQS
;
A
#
# COMPACT_ATOMS: atom_id res chain seq x y z
N MET A 1 31.98 -13.27 -49.25
CA MET A 1 32.63 -14.16 -48.26
C MET A 1 33.02 -13.43 -46.97
N GLY A 2 33.68 -12.26 -46.99
CA GLY A 2 34.08 -11.55 -45.75
C GLY A 2 32.96 -10.97 -44.86
N LEU A 3 31.70 -10.90 -45.33
CA LEU A 3 30.54 -10.52 -44.49
C LEU A 3 29.93 -11.73 -43.76
N ILE A 4 30.21 -12.96 -44.22
CA ILE A 4 29.69 -14.20 -43.63
C ILE A 4 30.60 -14.65 -42.46
N GLU A 5 31.91 -14.46 -42.56
CA GLU A 5 32.85 -14.71 -41.45
C GLU A 5 32.65 -13.76 -40.26
N LYS A 6 32.40 -12.46 -40.49
CA LYS A 6 32.13 -11.49 -39.40
C LYS A 6 30.80 -11.71 -38.67
N VAL A 7 29.86 -12.43 -39.28
CA VAL A 7 28.62 -12.86 -38.62
C VAL A 7 28.84 -14.19 -37.90
N GLY A 8 29.68 -15.10 -38.43
CA GLY A 8 30.01 -16.39 -37.81
C GLY A 8 30.66 -16.27 -36.42
N ASP A 9 31.62 -15.35 -36.26
CA ASP A 9 32.30 -15.15 -34.97
C ASP A 9 31.36 -14.54 -33.91
N ASN A 10 30.44 -13.66 -34.32
CA ASN A 10 29.44 -13.07 -33.43
C ASN A 10 28.25 -14.00 -33.14
N VAL A 11 28.02 -15.07 -33.91
CA VAL A 11 26.94 -16.05 -33.64
C VAL A 11 27.42 -17.15 -32.68
N SER A 12 28.71 -17.50 -32.72
CA SER A 12 29.29 -18.54 -31.85
C SER A 12 29.16 -18.22 -30.35
N GLY A 13 29.39 -16.97 -29.94
CA GLY A 13 29.25 -16.54 -28.54
C GLY A 13 27.80 -16.45 -28.04
N TRP A 14 26.82 -16.36 -28.94
CA TRP A 14 25.39 -16.31 -28.57
C TRP A 14 24.80 -17.71 -28.40
N THR A 15 25.24 -18.67 -29.21
CA THR A 15 24.78 -20.07 -29.10
C THR A 15 25.32 -20.73 -27.84
N GLU A 16 26.49 -20.37 -27.33
CA GLU A 16 26.99 -20.86 -26.04
C GLU A 16 26.12 -20.39 -24.84
N ARG A 17 25.52 -19.20 -24.93
CA ARG A 17 24.68 -18.60 -23.86
C ARG A 17 23.25 -19.13 -23.80
N LEU A 18 22.77 -19.81 -24.84
CA LEU A 18 21.41 -20.36 -24.88
C LEU A 18 21.32 -21.65 -24.05
N SER A 19 20.24 -21.78 -23.29
CA SER A 19 19.96 -23.01 -22.52
C SER A 19 19.79 -24.22 -23.46
N ALA A 20 19.98 -25.42 -22.90
CA ALA A 20 19.68 -26.66 -23.64
C ALA A 20 18.23 -26.70 -24.17
N ARG A 21 17.29 -26.03 -23.46
CA ARG A 21 15.89 -25.89 -23.88
C ARG A 21 15.73 -25.00 -25.11
N ALA A 22 16.40 -23.84 -25.15
CA ALA A 22 16.39 -22.96 -26.32
C ALA A 22 17.02 -23.65 -27.55
N LYS A 23 18.13 -24.37 -27.37
CA LYS A 23 18.79 -25.14 -28.45
C LYS A 23 17.87 -26.24 -29.01
N ALA A 24 17.16 -26.96 -28.15
CA ALA A 24 16.20 -27.98 -28.57
C ALA A 24 15.01 -27.40 -29.36
N LEU A 25 14.47 -26.25 -28.92
CA LEU A 25 13.38 -25.54 -29.62
C LEU A 25 13.81 -25.04 -31.00
N ALA A 26 15.01 -24.49 -31.13
CA ALA A 26 15.57 -24.07 -32.42
C ALA A 26 15.73 -25.27 -33.38
N GLY A 27 16.19 -26.42 -32.87
CA GLY A 27 16.25 -27.67 -33.63
C GLY A 27 14.87 -28.15 -34.10
N ALA A 28 13.86 -28.09 -33.21
CA ALA A 28 12.48 -28.45 -33.56
C ALA A 28 11.88 -27.53 -34.64
N MET A 29 12.16 -26.22 -34.59
CA MET A 29 11.73 -25.27 -35.63
C MET A 29 12.38 -25.56 -36.99
N LEU A 30 13.65 -25.94 -37.03
CA LEU A 30 14.33 -26.35 -38.27
C LEU A 30 13.70 -27.62 -38.88
N VAL A 31 13.31 -28.58 -38.05
CA VAL A 31 12.61 -29.79 -38.50
C VAL A 31 11.23 -29.44 -39.06
N LEU A 32 10.49 -28.52 -38.43
CA LEU A 32 9.20 -28.05 -38.94
C LEU A 32 9.34 -27.29 -40.26
N LEU A 33 10.37 -26.47 -40.42
CA LEU A 33 10.71 -25.80 -41.68
C LEU A 33 11.07 -26.80 -42.79
N ALA A 34 11.84 -27.84 -42.47
CA ALA A 34 12.15 -28.90 -43.42
C ALA A 34 10.90 -29.69 -43.82
N ALA A 35 10.01 -29.99 -42.86
CA ALA A 35 8.72 -30.61 -43.15
C ALA A 35 7.85 -29.71 -44.03
N ALA A 36 7.80 -28.39 -43.77
CA ALA A 36 7.10 -27.43 -44.61
C ALA A 36 7.57 -27.52 -46.07
N PHE A 37 8.88 -27.59 -46.27
CA PHE A 37 9.48 -27.65 -47.60
C PHE A 37 9.23 -29.00 -48.31
N LEU A 38 9.27 -30.11 -47.58
CA LEU A 38 9.05 -31.47 -48.13
C LEU A 38 7.59 -31.71 -48.55
N PHE A 39 6.66 -31.02 -47.91
CA PHE A 39 5.22 -31.17 -48.14
C PHE A 39 4.58 -29.96 -48.83
N ALA A 40 5.36 -28.93 -49.17
CA ALA A 40 4.90 -27.77 -49.92
C ALA A 40 4.26 -28.19 -51.25
N GLY A 41 3.04 -27.71 -51.50
CA GLY A 41 2.30 -28.01 -52.72
C GLY A 41 1.67 -29.41 -52.77
N LYS A 42 1.65 -30.16 -51.66
CA LYS A 42 0.86 -31.40 -51.52
C LYS A 42 -0.45 -31.10 -50.79
N GLU A 43 -1.58 -31.48 -51.37
CA GLU A 43 -2.88 -31.42 -50.68
C GLU A 43 -2.97 -32.54 -49.64
N ILE A 44 -2.63 -32.20 -48.40
CA ILE A 44 -2.76 -33.09 -47.24
C ILE A 44 -3.73 -32.43 -46.27
N ASP A 45 -4.77 -33.17 -45.88
CA ASP A 45 -5.77 -32.72 -44.90
C ASP A 45 -5.54 -33.45 -43.57
N LEU A 46 -5.42 -32.68 -42.50
CA LEU A 46 -5.36 -33.19 -41.12
C LEU A 46 -6.64 -32.80 -40.39
N ALA A 47 -7.59 -33.74 -40.33
CA ALA A 47 -8.84 -33.59 -39.56
C ALA A 47 -9.63 -32.31 -39.90
N GLY A 48 -9.74 -31.98 -41.18
CA GLY A 48 -10.45 -30.81 -41.70
C GLY A 48 -9.63 -29.53 -41.76
N VAL A 49 -8.31 -29.60 -41.51
CA VAL A 49 -7.40 -28.47 -41.60
C VAL A 49 -6.32 -28.77 -42.64
N PRO A 50 -6.12 -27.89 -43.65
CA PRO A 50 -5.02 -28.03 -44.59
C PRO A 50 -3.67 -28.11 -43.86
N PHE A 51 -2.84 -29.07 -44.24
CA PHE A 51 -1.55 -29.34 -43.59
C PHE A 51 -0.67 -28.09 -43.49
N GLU A 52 -0.64 -27.25 -44.52
CA GLU A 52 0.11 -25.98 -44.53
C GLU A 52 -0.40 -25.01 -43.45
N SER A 53 -1.71 -24.94 -43.23
CA SER A 53 -2.31 -24.10 -42.18
C SER A 53 -2.04 -24.65 -40.78
N ALA A 54 -2.12 -25.96 -40.59
CA ALA A 54 -1.78 -26.62 -39.32
C ALA A 54 -0.30 -26.41 -38.96
N LEU A 55 0.59 -26.52 -39.95
CA LEU A 55 2.03 -26.31 -39.78
C LEU A 55 2.37 -24.84 -39.50
N ALA A 56 1.71 -23.89 -40.17
CA ALA A 56 1.86 -22.47 -39.90
C ALA A 56 1.43 -22.10 -38.47
N GLY A 57 0.30 -22.67 -38.00
CA GLY A 57 -0.16 -22.49 -36.61
C GLY A 57 0.85 -23.04 -35.60
N LEU A 58 1.37 -24.25 -35.83
CA LEU A 58 2.36 -24.86 -34.95
C LEU A 58 3.69 -24.08 -34.94
N ALA A 59 4.14 -23.61 -36.11
CA ALA A 59 5.35 -22.78 -36.25
C ALA A 59 5.20 -21.45 -35.50
N LEU A 60 4.01 -20.82 -35.53
CA LEU A 60 3.74 -19.59 -34.79
C LEU A 60 3.79 -19.81 -33.28
N VAL A 61 3.15 -20.86 -32.76
CA VAL A 61 3.19 -21.21 -31.33
C VAL A 61 4.63 -21.47 -30.89
N MET A 62 5.39 -22.24 -31.66
CA MET A 62 6.79 -22.54 -31.38
C MET A 62 7.68 -21.30 -31.43
N ALA A 63 7.44 -20.37 -32.35
CA ALA A 63 8.17 -19.10 -32.42
C ALA A 63 7.91 -18.22 -31.19
N VAL A 64 6.65 -18.14 -30.73
CA VAL A 64 6.29 -17.39 -29.51
C VAL A 64 6.94 -18.00 -28.27
N VAL A 65 6.89 -19.32 -28.14
CA VAL A 65 7.55 -20.04 -27.03
C VAL A 65 9.06 -19.86 -27.09
N PHE A 66 9.67 -19.95 -28.27
CA PHE A 66 11.11 -19.75 -28.45
C PHE A 66 11.54 -18.33 -28.07
N VAL A 67 10.82 -17.29 -28.52
CA VAL A 67 11.09 -15.91 -28.10
C VAL A 67 10.96 -15.77 -26.58
N GLY A 68 9.93 -16.37 -25.96
CA GLY A 68 9.77 -16.36 -24.51
C GLY A 68 10.95 -16.98 -23.77
N VAL A 69 11.44 -18.14 -24.22
CA VAL A 69 12.59 -18.84 -23.62
C VAL A 69 13.89 -18.08 -23.86
N VAL A 70 14.14 -17.55 -25.06
CA VAL A 70 15.33 -16.74 -25.36
C VAL A 70 15.33 -15.46 -24.53
N VAL A 71 14.19 -14.78 -24.39
CA VAL A 71 14.05 -13.61 -23.52
C VAL A 71 14.32 -13.98 -22.07
N SER A 72 13.88 -15.16 -21.61
CA SER A 72 14.18 -15.68 -20.28
C SER A 72 15.68 -15.97 -20.10
N ASP A 73 16.32 -16.65 -21.05
CA ASP A 73 17.74 -17.01 -21.01
C ASP A 73 18.63 -15.75 -21.06
N LEU A 74 18.28 -14.76 -21.88
CA LEU A 74 18.97 -13.47 -21.95
C LEU A 74 18.78 -12.62 -20.70
N ARG A 75 17.68 -12.82 -19.97
CA ARG A 75 17.45 -12.17 -18.67
C ARG A 75 18.20 -12.85 -17.51
N GLY A 76 18.86 -13.99 -17.75
CA GLY A 76 19.56 -14.78 -16.74
C GLY A 76 18.62 -15.46 -15.73
N PRO A 77 19.14 -16.34 -14.86
CA PRO A 77 18.33 -16.93 -13.79
C PRO A 77 17.78 -15.82 -12.89
N LYS A 78 16.46 -15.60 -12.95
CA LYS A 78 15.74 -14.91 -11.88
C LYS A 78 15.42 -15.94 -10.81
N GLY A 79 16.40 -16.23 -9.97
CA GLY A 79 16.24 -17.14 -8.85
C GLY A 79 17.53 -17.19 -8.06
N GLU A 80 17.42 -16.86 -6.78
CA GLU A 80 18.43 -16.93 -5.70
C GLU A 80 19.33 -15.70 -5.43
N ASP A 81 19.64 -14.82 -6.40
CA ASP A 81 20.49 -13.63 -6.11
C ASP A 81 19.75 -12.28 -6.06
N LEU A 82 18.41 -12.27 -6.05
CA LEU A 82 17.60 -11.03 -5.93
C LEU A 82 17.12 -10.73 -4.51
N VAL A 83 17.59 -11.46 -3.51
CA VAL A 83 17.63 -10.91 -2.16
C VAL A 83 18.94 -10.11 -2.10
N PRO A 84 18.96 -8.78 -2.32
CA PRO A 84 20.15 -8.02 -2.00
C PRO A 84 20.55 -8.41 -0.59
N ALA A 85 21.83 -8.79 -0.41
CA ALA A 85 22.33 -9.14 0.91
C ALA A 85 21.91 -8.02 1.88
N PRO A 86 21.33 -8.35 3.05
CA PRO A 86 20.82 -7.37 4.00
C PRO A 86 21.78 -6.21 4.19
N HIS A 87 21.49 -5.07 3.57
CA HIS A 87 22.25 -3.86 3.83
C HIS A 87 21.65 -3.23 5.09
N SER A 88 21.97 -3.79 6.25
CA SER A 88 21.80 -3.03 7.49
C SER A 88 22.79 -1.88 7.42
N MET A 89 22.30 -0.66 7.20
CA MET A 89 23.12 0.55 7.11
C MET A 89 23.66 0.99 8.49
N GLY A 90 23.38 0.20 9.54
CA GLY A 90 23.76 0.48 10.92
C GLY A 90 22.94 1.63 11.52
N GLY A 91 23.44 2.19 12.62
CA GLY A 91 22.84 3.36 13.26
C GLY A 91 21.97 3.04 14.47
N ALA A 92 22.36 3.58 15.62
CA ALA A 92 21.59 3.43 16.85
C ALA A 92 20.55 4.54 17.00
N ASN A 93 20.92 5.81 16.80
CA ASN A 93 20.05 6.94 17.11
C ASN A 93 19.34 7.43 15.84
N LEU A 94 18.04 7.17 15.71
CA LEU A 94 17.27 7.39 14.48
C LEU A 94 16.07 8.29 14.76
N ILE A 95 15.74 9.18 13.82
CA ILE A 95 14.48 9.91 13.82
C ILE A 95 13.54 9.26 12.81
N GLY A 96 12.27 9.11 13.19
CA GLY A 96 11.20 8.77 12.28
C GLY A 96 10.24 9.93 12.15
N VAL A 97 9.82 10.22 10.93
CA VAL A 97 8.76 11.19 10.62
C VAL A 97 7.75 10.51 9.71
N GLN A 98 6.49 10.61 10.05
CA GLN A 98 5.36 10.17 9.25
C GLN A 98 4.55 11.40 8.85
N VAL A 99 4.53 11.69 7.57
CA VAL A 99 3.64 12.69 6.98
C VAL A 99 2.36 11.96 6.57
N ALA A 100 1.25 12.21 7.26
CA ALA A 100 -0.06 11.67 6.88
C ALA A 100 -0.93 12.77 6.23
N ARG A 101 -2.14 12.39 5.77
CA ARG A 101 -3.08 13.33 5.12
C ARG A 101 -3.62 14.42 6.04
N THR A 102 -3.66 14.20 7.35
CA THR A 102 -4.27 15.11 8.32
C THR A 102 -3.34 15.44 9.49
N GLU A 103 -2.21 14.75 9.61
CA GLU A 103 -1.26 14.96 10.70
C GLU A 103 0.18 14.62 10.30
N ILE A 104 1.14 15.17 11.03
CA ILE A 104 2.53 14.71 11.01
C ILE A 104 2.81 14.07 12.36
N LEU A 105 3.36 12.86 12.37
CA LEU A 105 3.80 12.18 13.58
C LEU A 105 5.31 12.01 13.50
N TYR A 106 6.03 12.18 14.60
CA TYR A 106 7.47 12.02 14.59
C TYR A 106 7.97 11.52 15.94
N GLY A 107 9.24 11.19 16.01
CA GLY A 107 9.90 10.78 17.24
C GLY A 107 11.33 10.33 16.97
N ALA A 108 12.07 10.08 18.04
CA ALA A 108 13.38 9.47 17.99
C ALA A 108 13.33 8.06 18.60
N ILE A 109 14.22 7.18 18.17
CA ILE A 109 14.42 5.85 18.78
C ILE A 109 15.92 5.53 18.84
N LYS A 110 16.31 4.76 19.87
CA LYS A 110 17.66 4.19 19.96
C LYS A 110 17.61 2.68 19.70
N VAL A 111 17.98 2.26 18.50
CA VAL A 111 18.05 0.86 18.11
C VAL A 111 19.41 0.25 18.52
N THR A 112 19.42 -0.52 19.61
CA THR A 112 20.62 -1.17 20.15
C THR A 112 20.84 -2.59 19.63
N THR A 113 19.80 -3.25 19.13
CA THR A 113 19.86 -4.61 18.58
C THR A 113 20.19 -4.61 17.08
N ALA A 114 20.85 -5.67 16.62
CA ALA A 114 21.01 -5.97 15.19
C ALA A 114 19.80 -6.70 14.61
N ASP A 115 19.06 -7.43 15.46
CA ASP A 115 17.86 -8.16 15.10
C ASP A 115 16.63 -7.25 15.26
N LEU A 116 15.99 -6.92 14.14
CA LEU A 116 14.77 -6.12 14.14
C LEU A 116 13.51 -6.91 14.49
N THR A 117 13.57 -8.24 14.52
CA THR A 117 12.41 -9.07 14.91
C THR A 117 12.09 -8.96 16.40
N THR A 118 13.01 -8.39 17.17
CA THR A 118 12.85 -8.07 18.58
C THR A 118 13.06 -6.57 18.78
N LEU A 119 12.16 -5.74 18.24
CA LEU A 119 12.11 -4.37 18.76
C LEU A 119 11.68 -4.44 20.22
N PRO A 120 12.42 -3.79 21.14
CA PRO A 120 11.99 -3.74 22.53
C PRO A 120 10.61 -3.09 22.62
N ASN A 121 9.82 -3.50 23.61
CA ASN A 121 8.60 -2.79 23.97
C ASN A 121 8.93 -1.31 24.24
N ASP A 122 7.93 -0.43 24.12
CA ASP A 122 8.08 1.04 24.12
C ASP A 122 8.98 1.62 25.24
N ASP A 123 9.12 0.90 26.36
CA ASP A 123 9.94 1.28 27.52
C ASP A 123 11.43 0.94 27.41
N GLU A 124 11.84 -0.03 26.56
CA GLU A 124 13.22 -0.52 26.47
C GLU A 124 13.99 0.02 25.25
N ALA A 125 13.31 0.54 24.23
CA ALA A 125 13.91 1.05 22.98
C ALA A 125 14.45 2.50 23.06
N GLY A 126 14.41 3.12 24.25
CA GLY A 126 14.97 4.44 24.48
C GLY A 126 14.21 5.56 23.75
N ALA A 127 13.21 6.09 24.46
CA ALA A 127 12.66 7.44 24.36
C ALA A 127 11.77 7.77 23.14
N ILE A 128 10.46 7.56 23.29
CA ILE A 128 9.43 8.33 22.56
C ILE A 128 9.53 9.79 23.04
N LEU A 129 9.90 10.73 22.17
CA LEU A 129 10.19 12.10 22.61
C LEU A 129 9.22 13.21 22.23
N ALA A 130 8.34 13.03 21.24
CA ALA A 130 7.21 13.93 21.02
C ALA A 130 6.37 13.43 19.85
N SER A 131 5.05 13.27 20.03
CA SER A 131 4.11 13.27 18.90
C SER A 131 3.41 14.63 18.87
N MET A 132 3.62 15.43 17.84
CA MET A 132 2.91 16.71 17.67
C MET A 132 2.02 16.67 16.45
N ARG A 133 0.72 16.83 16.64
CA ARG A 133 -0.27 16.87 15.57
C ARG A 133 -0.27 18.26 14.92
N SER A 134 0.25 18.38 13.69
CA SER A 134 0.00 19.56 12.84
C SER A 134 -0.85 19.16 11.65
N VAL A 135 -1.91 19.92 11.38
CA VAL A 135 -2.86 19.60 10.31
C VAL A 135 -2.18 19.78 8.96
N ALA A 136 -2.13 18.70 8.17
CA ALA A 136 -1.53 18.75 6.85
C ALA A 136 -2.28 19.79 5.98
N GLY A 137 -1.51 20.62 5.29
CA GLY A 137 -2.00 21.70 4.45
C GLY A 137 -1.34 21.67 3.08
N SER A 138 -0.98 22.83 2.55
CA SER A 138 -0.17 22.92 1.32
C SER A 138 1.15 22.15 1.45
N PRO A 139 1.80 21.75 0.35
CA PRO A 139 3.15 21.16 0.39
C PRO A 139 4.13 22.00 1.21
N LYS A 140 4.03 23.34 1.10
CA LYS A 140 4.88 24.28 1.83
C LYS A 140 4.74 24.11 3.35
N SER A 141 3.51 24.11 3.87
CA SER A 141 3.30 23.97 5.32
C SER A 141 3.76 22.60 5.83
N ILE A 142 3.64 21.55 5.01
CA ILE A 142 4.14 20.23 5.39
C ILE A 142 5.67 20.21 5.49
N TYR A 143 6.38 20.83 4.56
CA TYR A 143 7.83 20.99 4.68
C TYR A 143 8.21 21.81 5.91
N GLU A 144 7.53 22.93 6.17
CA GLU A 144 7.81 23.79 7.33
C GLU A 144 7.64 23.04 8.66
N GLU A 145 6.56 22.26 8.79
CA GLU A 145 6.30 21.45 9.99
C GLU A 145 7.26 20.26 10.10
N THR A 146 7.63 19.63 8.98
CA THR A 146 8.64 18.55 8.96
C THR A 146 10.01 19.09 9.40
N VAL A 147 10.40 20.28 8.93
CA VAL A 147 11.63 20.97 9.34
C VAL A 147 11.57 21.29 10.84
N ARG A 148 10.45 21.84 11.31
CA ARG A 148 10.24 22.15 12.72
C ARG A 148 10.40 20.91 13.60
N ALA A 149 9.76 19.81 13.24
CA ALA A 149 9.82 18.54 13.96
C ALA A 149 11.25 18.01 14.12
N ILE A 150 12.02 18.00 13.03
CA ILE A 150 13.41 17.51 13.04
C ILE A 150 14.32 18.44 13.85
N VAL A 151 14.13 19.76 13.73
CA VAL A 151 14.90 20.75 14.51
C VAL A 151 14.59 20.63 16.00
N GLU A 152 13.33 20.41 16.37
CA GLU A 152 12.91 20.18 17.76
C GLU A 152 13.63 18.97 18.36
N LEU A 153 13.57 17.82 17.68
CA LEU A 153 14.27 16.60 18.11
C LEU A 153 15.79 16.74 18.12
N ALA A 154 16.38 17.47 17.17
CA ALA A 154 17.82 17.72 17.13
C ALA A 154 18.30 18.57 18.32
N LYS A 155 17.46 19.49 18.82
CA LYS A 155 17.74 20.32 20.00
C LYS A 155 17.49 19.60 21.31
N ASP A 156 16.54 18.67 21.36
CA ASP A 156 16.15 17.99 22.59
C ASP A 156 17.28 17.14 23.19
N ASP A 157 17.73 17.49 24.39
CA ASP A 157 18.81 16.81 25.11
C ASP A 157 18.50 15.37 25.53
N ARG A 158 17.22 15.00 25.52
CA ARG A 158 16.78 13.63 25.76
C ARG A 158 17.01 12.73 24.54
N VAL A 159 17.12 13.30 23.33
CA VAL A 159 17.41 12.54 22.10
C VAL A 159 18.91 12.19 22.05
N PRO A 160 19.28 10.89 21.99
CA PRO A 160 20.69 10.50 21.92
C PRO A 160 21.39 11.03 20.67
N LYS A 161 22.52 11.69 20.87
CA LYS A 161 23.38 12.22 19.80
C LYS A 161 24.70 11.43 19.71
N PRO A 162 25.38 11.40 18.56
CA PRO A 162 24.96 11.97 17.28
C PRO A 162 23.80 11.21 16.64
N LEU A 163 22.97 11.91 15.88
CA LEU A 163 21.91 11.33 15.07
C LEU A 163 22.52 10.59 13.88
N HIS A 164 22.11 9.34 13.68
CA HIS A 164 22.55 8.56 12.54
C HIS A 164 21.80 8.93 11.26
N GLY A 165 20.50 9.20 11.36
CA GLY A 165 19.69 9.57 10.20
C GLY A 165 18.21 9.80 10.52
N VAL A 166 17.47 10.21 9.49
CA VAL A 166 16.02 10.47 9.54
C VAL A 166 15.31 9.64 8.49
N GLY A 167 14.33 8.84 8.91
CA GLY A 167 13.43 8.14 8.01
C GLY A 167 12.12 8.90 7.88
N VAL A 168 11.63 9.06 6.65
CA VAL A 168 10.39 9.78 6.38
C VAL A 168 9.40 8.87 5.64
N GLY A 169 8.22 8.68 6.21
CA GLY A 169 7.06 8.09 5.54
C GLY A 169 6.19 9.20 4.92
N VAL A 170 5.81 9.06 3.65
CA VAL A 170 4.93 9.99 2.95
C VAL A 170 3.84 9.25 2.17
N PRO A 171 2.69 9.87 1.90
CA PRO A 171 1.67 9.25 1.07
C PRO A 171 2.13 9.19 -0.40
N GLY A 172 1.61 8.19 -1.12
CA GLY A 172 1.83 8.00 -2.56
C GLY A 172 2.92 6.97 -2.90
N VAL A 173 3.15 6.81 -4.20
CA VAL A 173 4.11 5.83 -4.72
C VAL A 173 5.51 6.44 -4.66
N VAL A 174 6.36 5.88 -3.80
CA VAL A 174 7.70 6.42 -3.52
C VAL A 174 8.78 5.57 -4.18
N SER A 175 9.73 6.25 -4.85
CA SER A 175 11.04 5.69 -5.17
C SER A 175 11.97 5.85 -3.99
N ALA A 176 12.12 4.78 -3.21
CA ALA A 176 13.03 4.71 -2.07
C ALA A 176 14.49 4.97 -2.49
N ALA A 177 14.92 4.37 -3.61
CA ALA A 177 16.27 4.51 -4.15
C ALA A 177 16.58 5.95 -4.60
N ASP A 178 15.61 6.62 -5.25
CA ASP A 178 15.78 7.98 -5.77
C ASP A 178 15.36 9.06 -4.76
N LYS A 179 14.73 8.65 -3.65
CA LYS A 179 14.13 9.51 -2.61
C LYS A 179 13.11 10.49 -3.19
N GLN A 180 12.26 10.00 -4.09
CA GLN A 180 11.26 10.77 -4.84
C GLN A 180 9.85 10.24 -4.67
N ILE A 181 8.87 11.14 -4.69
CA ILE A 181 7.45 10.78 -4.85
C ILE A 181 7.18 10.62 -6.34
N VAL A 182 7.03 9.39 -6.82
CA VAL A 182 6.90 9.07 -8.27
C VAL A 182 5.50 9.36 -8.77
N VAL A 183 4.50 8.91 -8.01
CA VAL A 183 3.08 9.18 -8.27
C VAL A 183 2.50 9.82 -7.02
N SER A 184 1.90 11.00 -7.21
CA SER A 184 1.30 11.76 -6.14
C SER A 184 0.04 11.07 -5.61
N ALA A 185 0.00 10.86 -4.30
CA ALA A 185 -1.23 10.75 -3.54
C ALA A 185 -1.14 11.78 -2.41
N GLY A 186 -2.00 12.80 -2.43
CA GLY A 186 -1.90 13.94 -1.51
C GLY A 186 -1.30 15.20 -2.15
N PRO A 187 -0.75 16.14 -1.35
CA PRO A 187 -0.49 17.50 -1.81
C PRO A 187 0.77 17.65 -2.66
N PHE A 188 1.68 16.67 -2.64
CA PHE A 188 2.98 16.77 -3.30
C PHE A 188 2.91 16.54 -4.81
N PRO A 189 3.58 17.35 -5.65
CA PRO A 189 3.70 17.09 -7.08
C PRO A 189 4.49 15.81 -7.40
N PRO A 190 4.25 15.17 -8.57
CA PRO A 190 4.96 13.97 -8.97
C PRO A 190 6.41 14.29 -9.33
N LYS A 191 7.30 13.32 -9.13
CA LYS A 191 8.76 13.41 -9.25
C LYS A 191 9.41 14.43 -8.31
N GLU A 192 8.73 14.81 -7.23
CA GLU A 192 9.31 15.70 -6.23
C GLU A 192 10.48 15.02 -5.50
N SER A 193 11.65 15.65 -5.54
CA SER A 193 12.85 15.22 -4.79
C SER A 193 12.74 15.65 -3.33
N PHE A 194 11.80 15.04 -2.61
CA PHE A 194 11.36 15.44 -1.28
C PHE A 194 12.52 15.59 -0.30
N ILE A 195 13.41 14.59 -0.23
CA ILE A 195 14.55 14.61 0.70
C ILE A 195 15.56 15.71 0.37
N LYS A 196 15.85 15.95 -0.90
CA LYS A 196 16.79 17.01 -1.30
C LYS A 196 16.28 18.39 -0.88
N LYS A 197 14.99 18.64 -1.12
CA LYS A 197 14.33 19.89 -0.73
C LYS A 197 14.25 20.04 0.79
N LEU A 198 13.85 18.98 1.51
CA LEU A 198 13.81 18.98 2.97
C LEU A 198 15.20 19.26 3.59
N ALA A 199 16.25 18.62 3.08
CA ALA A 199 17.61 18.86 3.54
C ALA A 199 18.04 20.32 3.31
N GLY A 200 17.75 20.89 2.13
CA GLY A 200 17.99 22.31 1.87
C GLY A 200 17.34 23.23 2.90
N LEU A 201 16.04 23.01 3.18
CA LEU A 201 15.30 23.81 4.15
C LEU A 201 15.83 23.65 5.60
N LEU A 202 16.31 22.46 5.97
CA LEU A 202 16.96 22.24 7.28
C LEU A 202 18.27 23.01 7.41
N VAL A 203 19.08 23.03 6.34
CA VAL A 203 20.34 23.81 6.32
C VAL A 203 20.05 25.31 6.36
N GLU A 204 19.08 25.79 5.60
CA GLU A 204 18.64 27.19 5.64
C GLU A 204 18.13 27.58 7.03
N ARG A 205 17.47 26.65 7.73
CA ARG A 205 16.91 26.89 9.07
C ARG A 205 18.00 26.97 10.14
N ASP A 206 18.93 26.01 10.18
CA ASP A 206 19.99 25.94 11.22
C ASP A 206 21.12 24.97 10.82
N ALA A 207 22.01 25.42 9.90
CA ALA A 207 23.13 24.60 9.42
C ALA A 207 24.05 24.10 10.55
N ALA A 208 24.37 24.94 11.53
CA ALA A 208 25.29 24.59 12.62
C ALA A 208 24.70 23.50 13.53
N LEU A 209 23.39 23.55 13.80
CA LEU A 209 22.69 22.47 14.50
C LEU A 209 22.73 21.18 13.67
N MET A 210 22.46 21.23 12.36
CA MET A 210 22.48 20.04 11.51
C MET A 210 23.88 19.40 11.43
N GLU A 211 24.94 20.21 11.25
CA GLU A 211 26.33 19.73 11.26
C GLU A 211 26.69 19.03 12.57
N SER A 212 26.36 19.67 13.70
CA SER A 212 26.69 19.13 15.02
C SER A 212 25.87 17.89 15.40
N ALA A 213 24.58 17.88 15.08
CA ALA A 213 23.66 16.79 15.41
C ALA A 213 23.92 15.53 14.56
N PHE A 214 24.13 15.68 13.24
CA PHE A 214 24.32 14.55 12.32
C PHE A 214 25.79 14.22 12.03
N LYS A 215 26.74 15.02 12.53
CA LYS A 215 28.19 14.88 12.29
C LYS A 215 28.51 14.82 10.79
N VAL A 216 28.02 15.81 10.06
CA VAL A 216 28.22 15.98 8.61
C VAL A 216 28.90 17.32 8.32
N ASP A 217 29.63 17.40 7.21
CA ASP A 217 30.19 18.65 6.68
C ASP A 217 29.23 19.24 5.65
N LEU A 218 28.71 20.45 5.90
CA LEU A 218 27.75 21.12 5.03
C LEU A 218 28.36 22.24 4.17
N LYS A 219 29.69 22.40 4.16
CA LYS A 219 30.38 23.40 3.30
C LYS A 219 30.07 23.23 1.82
N GLY A 220 29.81 22.00 1.37
CA GLY A 220 29.45 21.68 -0.02
C GLY A 220 27.94 21.74 -0.32
N GLY A 221 27.10 22.15 0.63
CA GLY A 221 25.64 22.19 0.49
C GLY A 221 24.92 21.02 1.20
N PRO A 222 23.61 20.86 0.97
CA PRO A 222 22.75 19.97 1.77
C PRO A 222 22.91 18.49 1.45
N ASP A 223 23.70 18.11 0.44
CA ASP A 223 23.75 16.72 -0.05
C ASP A 223 24.31 15.74 0.99
N ALA A 224 25.26 16.17 1.82
CA ALA A 224 25.78 15.37 2.93
C ALA A 224 24.70 15.09 3.99
N LEU A 225 23.82 16.06 4.25
CA LEU A 225 22.65 15.87 5.11
C LEU A 225 21.61 14.98 4.44
N ALA A 226 21.28 15.24 3.16
CA ALA A 226 20.32 14.44 2.39
C ALA A 226 20.71 12.96 2.30
N ALA A 227 22.01 12.64 2.35
CA ALA A 227 22.50 11.27 2.41
C ALA A 227 22.09 10.54 3.70
N LYS A 228 21.86 11.27 4.80
CA LYS A 228 21.42 10.76 6.11
C LYS A 228 19.90 10.55 6.21
N PHE A 229 19.17 10.74 5.11
CA PHE A 229 17.71 10.71 5.10
C PHE A 229 17.18 9.61 4.18
N PHE A 230 16.17 8.87 4.62
CA PHE A 230 15.45 7.93 3.78
C PHE A 230 13.98 8.30 3.64
N LEU A 231 13.39 7.87 2.53
CA LEU A 231 12.01 8.13 2.17
C LEU A 231 11.36 6.82 1.78
N ASP A 232 10.16 6.57 2.27
CA ASP A 232 9.33 5.48 1.82
C ASP A 232 7.85 5.87 1.89
N ASN A 233 7.01 5.01 1.31
CA ASN A 233 5.58 5.10 1.46
C ASN A 233 5.16 4.85 2.93
N ASP A 234 4.15 5.59 3.38
CA ASP A 234 3.61 5.55 4.74
C ASP A 234 3.10 4.18 5.20
N ILE A 235 2.28 3.50 4.40
CA ILE A 235 1.78 2.16 4.75
C ILE A 235 2.91 1.12 4.72
N ARG A 236 3.94 1.28 3.88
CA ARG A 236 5.16 0.45 3.96
C ARG A 236 5.96 0.72 5.24
N CYS A 237 6.08 1.97 5.68
CA CYS A 237 6.66 2.29 6.99
C CYS A 237 5.88 1.59 8.11
N LEU A 238 4.55 1.69 8.13
CA LEU A 238 3.74 0.99 9.11
C LEU A 238 3.95 -0.54 9.06
N ALA A 239 3.98 -1.13 7.85
CA ALA A 239 4.22 -2.56 7.70
C ALA A 239 5.60 -2.99 8.21
N ARG A 240 6.63 -2.15 8.05
CA ARG A 240 7.95 -2.37 8.62
C ARG A 240 7.95 -2.39 10.15
N TYR A 241 7.18 -1.48 10.77
CA TYR A 241 6.99 -1.50 12.21
C TYR A 241 6.29 -2.77 12.70
N LEU A 242 5.20 -3.15 12.03
CA LEU A 242 4.47 -4.39 12.32
C LEU A 242 5.35 -5.63 12.11
N HIS A 243 6.14 -5.65 11.04
CA HIS A 243 7.06 -6.73 10.72
C HIS A 243 8.09 -6.98 11.83
N ALA A 244 8.59 -5.89 12.41
CA ALA A 244 9.55 -5.93 13.50
C ALA A 244 8.95 -6.39 14.85
N ARG A 245 7.63 -6.52 14.92
CA ARG A 245 6.87 -7.00 16.09
C ARG A 245 6.04 -8.26 15.80
N ARG A 246 6.22 -8.86 14.62
CA ARG A 246 5.39 -9.97 14.15
C ARG A 246 5.60 -11.22 15.00
N GLN A 247 4.57 -12.08 15.04
CA GLN A 247 4.70 -13.41 15.63
C GLN A 247 5.51 -14.33 14.70
N PRO A 248 6.23 -15.33 15.25
CA PRO A 248 6.87 -16.36 14.43
C PRO A 248 5.88 -17.02 13.46
N GLY A 249 6.31 -17.24 12.22
CA GLY A 249 5.49 -17.88 11.18
C GLY A 249 4.78 -16.93 10.22
N TRP A 250 4.87 -15.61 10.44
CA TRP A 250 4.35 -14.59 9.51
C TRP A 250 5.42 -14.26 8.46
N ASN A 251 5.27 -14.79 7.25
CA ASN A 251 6.22 -14.58 6.17
C ASN A 251 5.57 -13.94 4.94
N ASP A 252 4.31 -14.27 4.68
CA ASP A 252 3.59 -13.85 3.48
C ASP A 252 2.27 -13.20 3.88
N TYR A 253 2.29 -11.89 4.17
CA TYR A 253 1.13 -11.19 4.69
C TYR A 253 0.95 -9.78 4.12
N ALA A 254 -0.27 -9.28 4.20
CA ALA A 254 -0.60 -7.90 3.86
C ALA A 254 -0.92 -7.08 5.12
N CYS A 255 -0.37 -5.88 5.21
CA CYS A 255 -0.85 -4.85 6.12
C CYS A 255 -1.84 -3.97 5.37
N ILE A 256 -3.09 -3.89 5.82
CA ILE A 256 -4.16 -3.12 5.19
C ILE A 256 -4.58 -2.01 6.16
N TRP A 257 -4.54 -0.77 5.67
CA TRP A 257 -4.96 0.41 6.40
C TRP A 257 -6.24 0.98 5.80
N VAL A 258 -7.23 1.28 6.64
CA VAL A 258 -8.44 2.01 6.23
C VAL A 258 -8.68 3.21 7.15
N GLY A 259 -8.69 4.41 6.56
CA GLY A 259 -8.88 5.69 7.23
C GLY A 259 -9.42 6.75 6.26
N ASP A 260 -8.78 7.92 6.22
CA ASP A 260 -9.00 8.95 5.19
C ASP A 260 -8.65 8.46 3.77
N GLY A 261 -7.89 7.38 3.68
CA GLY A 261 -7.57 6.65 2.47
C GLY A 261 -7.46 5.15 2.75
N VAL A 262 -7.18 4.38 1.72
CA VAL A 262 -6.94 2.93 1.83
C VAL A 262 -5.56 2.63 1.28
N GLY A 263 -4.69 2.07 2.11
CA GLY A 263 -3.36 1.64 1.72
C GLY A 263 -3.16 0.18 2.05
N SER A 264 -2.30 -0.51 1.29
CA SER A 264 -1.73 -1.75 1.80
C SER A 264 -0.24 -1.86 1.49
N ALA A 265 0.42 -2.73 2.24
CA ALA A 265 1.80 -3.10 2.01
C ALA A 265 1.91 -4.61 2.12
N LEU A 266 2.72 -5.18 1.24
CA LEU A 266 2.96 -6.62 1.18
C LEU A 266 4.29 -6.95 1.84
N VAL A 267 4.30 -7.98 2.66
CA VAL A 267 5.50 -8.67 3.12
C VAL A 267 5.44 -10.07 2.54
N LEU A 268 6.43 -10.45 1.74
CA LEU A 268 6.53 -11.76 1.10
C LEU A 268 7.88 -12.36 1.44
N GLN A 269 7.90 -13.64 1.79
CA GLN A 269 9.10 -14.36 2.24
C GLN A 269 9.84 -13.60 3.37
N GLY A 270 9.06 -12.96 4.25
CA GLY A 270 9.58 -12.18 5.36
C GLY A 270 10.30 -10.89 4.96
N GLN A 271 10.07 -10.35 3.76
CA GLN A 271 10.65 -9.09 3.29
C GLN A 271 9.55 -8.16 2.74
N LEU A 272 9.68 -6.84 2.95
CA LEU A 272 8.73 -5.91 2.32
C LEU A 272 8.87 -5.97 0.81
N TYR A 273 7.73 -6.15 0.13
CA TYR A 273 7.66 -6.27 -1.31
C TYR A 273 7.30 -4.93 -1.95
N TYR A 274 8.23 -4.38 -2.75
CA TYR A 274 8.05 -3.12 -3.46
C TYR A 274 7.42 -3.28 -4.84
N GLY A 275 7.58 -4.45 -5.46
CA GLY A 275 7.20 -4.70 -6.86
C GLY A 275 8.10 -4.00 -7.87
N ALA A 276 7.91 -4.33 -9.15
CA ALA A 276 8.78 -3.84 -10.24
C ALA A 276 8.75 -2.32 -10.43
N ASN A 277 7.62 -1.69 -10.09
CA ASN A 277 7.38 -0.26 -10.24
C ASN A 277 7.13 0.46 -8.91
N LEU A 278 7.50 -0.17 -7.78
CA LEU A 278 7.40 0.41 -6.43
C LEU A 278 5.97 0.66 -5.94
N SER A 279 4.98 0.10 -6.64
CA SER A 279 3.53 0.25 -6.41
C SER A 279 2.86 -1.07 -5.98
N ALA A 280 3.61 -2.00 -5.41
CA ALA A 280 3.01 -3.22 -4.85
C ALA A 280 2.18 -2.89 -3.60
N GLY A 281 1.00 -3.50 -3.49
CA GLY A 281 0.10 -3.25 -2.36
C GLY A 281 -0.75 -1.98 -2.50
N GLU A 282 -0.89 -1.38 -3.69
CA GLU A 282 -1.80 -0.24 -3.90
C GLU A 282 -3.28 -0.69 -3.91
N LEU A 283 -3.73 -1.36 -2.84
CA LEU A 283 -5.06 -1.96 -2.70
C LEU A 283 -6.16 -0.91 -2.82
N GLY A 284 -5.97 0.27 -2.23
CA GLY A 284 -6.93 1.37 -2.35
C GLY A 284 -7.21 1.79 -3.79
N HIS A 285 -6.26 1.53 -4.70
CA HIS A 285 -6.40 1.87 -6.11
C HIS A 285 -6.86 0.71 -6.99
N VAL A 286 -7.29 -0.40 -6.41
CA VAL A 286 -7.95 -1.47 -7.17
C VAL A 286 -9.33 -1.01 -7.60
N VAL A 287 -9.58 -1.05 -8.90
CA VAL A 287 -10.88 -0.77 -9.50
C VAL A 287 -11.77 -2.00 -9.28
N VAL A 288 -12.86 -1.84 -8.53
CA VAL A 288 -13.84 -2.91 -8.30
C VAL A 288 -14.99 -2.88 -9.29
N HIS A 289 -15.23 -1.72 -9.91
CA HIS A 289 -16.32 -1.50 -10.83
C HIS A 289 -15.85 -0.52 -11.91
N LEU A 290 -16.15 -0.82 -13.18
CA LEU A 290 -15.66 -0.05 -14.32
C LEU A 290 -16.25 1.36 -14.37
N ASP A 291 -17.49 1.48 -13.91
CA ASP A 291 -18.20 2.75 -13.76
C ASP A 291 -18.15 3.25 -12.31
N ASN A 292 -18.38 4.55 -12.13
CA ASN A 292 -18.50 5.20 -10.82
C ASN A 292 -19.88 5.01 -10.17
N GLU A 293 -20.69 4.09 -10.70
CA GLU A 293 -21.99 3.73 -10.15
C GLU A 293 -21.92 2.26 -9.73
N VAL A 294 -22.00 2.01 -8.42
CA VAL A 294 -21.90 0.66 -7.84
C VAL A 294 -23.27 0.25 -7.34
N GLN A 295 -23.78 -0.87 -7.84
CA GLN A 295 -25.07 -1.41 -7.44
C GLN A 295 -24.93 -2.28 -6.19
N PHE A 296 -25.86 -2.11 -5.26
CA PHE A 296 -25.94 -2.86 -4.02
C PHE A 296 -27.27 -3.59 -3.94
N THR A 297 -27.21 -4.81 -3.41
CA THR A 297 -28.40 -5.61 -3.10
C THR A 297 -28.43 -5.80 -1.59
N PRO A 298 -29.34 -5.11 -0.88
CA PRO A 298 -29.49 -5.27 0.54
C PRO A 298 -29.77 -6.71 0.96
N ARG A 299 -29.27 -7.10 2.13
CA ARG A 299 -29.57 -8.40 2.72
C ARG A 299 -30.93 -8.38 3.40
N ASN A 300 -31.26 -7.30 4.09
CA ASN A 300 -32.56 -7.09 4.69
C ASN A 300 -33.59 -6.70 3.62
N PRO A 301 -34.66 -7.49 3.42
CA PRO A 301 -35.66 -7.25 2.37
C PRO A 301 -36.49 -5.96 2.59
N ALA A 302 -36.37 -5.31 3.75
CA ALA A 302 -36.96 -4.00 4.00
C ALA A 302 -36.31 -2.89 3.13
N PHE A 303 -35.07 -3.08 2.70
CA PHE A 303 -34.36 -2.14 1.84
C PHE A 303 -34.41 -2.59 0.38
N LYS A 304 -34.57 -1.63 -0.52
CA LYS A 304 -34.58 -1.88 -1.97
C LYS A 304 -33.15 -1.87 -2.51
N PRO A 305 -32.85 -2.59 -3.60
CA PRO A 305 -31.61 -2.40 -4.34
C PRO A 305 -31.38 -0.93 -4.66
N PHE A 306 -30.13 -0.48 -4.51
CA PHE A 306 -29.75 0.91 -4.65
C PHE A 306 -28.42 1.04 -5.37
N THR A 307 -28.11 2.25 -5.84
CA THR A 307 -26.87 2.56 -6.53
C THR A 307 -26.13 3.65 -5.75
N MET A 308 -24.90 3.36 -5.35
CA MET A 308 -24.00 4.37 -4.80
C MET A 308 -23.21 5.01 -5.94
N LYS A 309 -23.24 6.34 -6.00
CA LYS A 309 -22.34 7.11 -6.86
C LYS A 309 -21.04 7.38 -6.13
N VAL A 310 -19.93 7.10 -6.79
CA VAL A 310 -18.59 7.19 -6.23
C VAL A 310 -17.83 8.32 -6.93
N ASP A 311 -17.00 9.05 -6.21
CA ASP A 311 -16.17 10.09 -6.83
C ASP A 311 -15.00 9.46 -7.58
N ASP A 312 -14.46 10.21 -8.53
CA ASP A 312 -13.18 9.89 -9.13
C ASP A 312 -12.07 9.84 -8.06
N CYS A 313 -11.25 8.80 -8.11
CA CYS A 313 -10.09 8.70 -7.24
C CYS A 313 -9.04 9.76 -7.62
N ALA A 314 -8.37 10.33 -6.61
CA ALA A 314 -7.31 11.32 -6.80
C ALA A 314 -6.12 10.82 -7.66
N CYS A 315 -5.99 9.50 -7.86
CA CYS A 315 -4.99 8.91 -8.74
C CYS A 315 -5.25 9.20 -10.25
N GLY A 316 -6.43 9.73 -10.59
CA GLY A 316 -6.81 10.11 -11.96
C GLY A 316 -7.19 8.94 -12.87
N LYS A 317 -7.35 7.73 -12.33
CA LYS A 317 -7.86 6.56 -13.06
C LYS A 317 -9.38 6.49 -12.94
N LYS A 318 -10.03 5.93 -13.97
CA LYS A 318 -11.49 5.79 -14.04
C LYS A 318 -11.97 4.56 -13.26
N GLY A 319 -13.23 4.61 -12.84
CA GLY A 319 -13.93 3.52 -12.16
C GLY A 319 -13.95 3.67 -10.65
N ALA A 320 -14.79 2.87 -9.99
CA ALA A 320 -14.88 2.87 -8.54
C ALA A 320 -13.68 2.15 -7.91
N HIS A 321 -12.83 2.91 -7.23
CA HIS A 321 -11.66 2.37 -6.52
C HIS A 321 -12.04 1.97 -5.09
N LEU A 322 -11.33 1.02 -4.49
CA LEU A 322 -11.57 0.62 -3.09
C LEU A 322 -11.43 1.79 -2.10
N GLU A 323 -10.46 2.69 -2.30
CA GLU A 323 -10.20 3.82 -1.40
C GLU A 323 -11.43 4.73 -1.22
N VAL A 324 -12.07 5.10 -2.33
CA VAL A 324 -13.20 6.03 -2.33
C VAL A 324 -14.48 5.43 -1.75
N MET A 325 -14.57 4.10 -1.67
CA MET A 325 -15.70 3.40 -1.08
C MET A 325 -15.50 2.99 0.38
N LEU A 326 -14.27 2.65 0.77
CA LEU A 326 -13.97 2.15 2.12
C LEU A 326 -13.50 3.24 3.09
N SER A 327 -13.04 4.39 2.59
CA SER A 327 -12.67 5.53 3.43
C SER A 327 -13.87 6.11 4.19
N TYR A 328 -13.60 7.05 5.11
CA TYR A 328 -14.65 7.81 5.81
C TYR A 328 -15.67 8.46 4.86
N GLY A 329 -15.24 9.01 3.73
CA GLY A 329 -16.17 9.57 2.75
C GLY A 329 -17.04 8.50 2.10
N GLY A 330 -16.47 7.31 1.86
CA GLY A 330 -17.17 6.19 1.25
C GLY A 330 -18.31 5.65 2.11
N ILE A 331 -18.11 5.49 3.42
CA ILE A 331 -19.19 5.04 4.31
C ILE A 331 -20.34 6.05 4.41
N VAL A 332 -20.05 7.36 4.39
CA VAL A 332 -21.09 8.40 4.38
C VAL A 332 -21.93 8.32 3.11
N LYS A 333 -21.29 8.16 1.94
CA LYS A 333 -22.00 7.98 0.66
C LYS A 333 -22.80 6.69 0.60
N LEU A 334 -22.29 5.62 1.19
CA LEU A 334 -23.01 4.36 1.28
C LEU A 334 -24.27 4.52 2.13
N ALA A 335 -24.17 5.24 3.25
CA ALA A 335 -25.29 5.55 4.13
C ALA A 335 -26.35 6.41 3.42
N GLU A 336 -25.94 7.45 2.71
CA GLU A 336 -26.83 8.31 1.92
C GLU A 336 -27.52 7.52 0.80
N ALA A 337 -26.79 6.68 0.08
CA ALA A 337 -27.33 5.89 -1.03
C ALA A 337 -28.27 4.77 -0.57
N LEU A 338 -28.03 4.18 0.61
CA LEU A 338 -28.84 3.10 1.18
C LEU A 338 -30.25 3.57 1.53
N ASP A 339 -30.37 4.70 2.22
CA ASP A 339 -31.66 5.33 2.55
C ASP A 339 -31.50 6.85 2.65
N PRO A 340 -31.75 7.58 1.54
CA PRO A 340 -31.63 9.03 1.52
C PRO A 340 -32.55 9.74 2.51
N GLY A 341 -33.70 9.15 2.83
CA GLY A 341 -34.68 9.73 3.75
C GLY A 341 -34.15 9.72 5.18
N ARG A 342 -33.73 8.54 5.67
CA ARG A 342 -33.13 8.41 7.00
C ARG A 342 -31.84 9.20 7.15
N PHE A 343 -31.03 9.26 6.09
CA PHE A 343 -29.83 10.08 6.08
C PHE A 343 -30.16 11.57 6.25
N ALA A 344 -31.17 12.08 5.53
CA ALA A 344 -31.61 13.47 5.62
C ALA A 344 -32.22 13.80 6.99
N ASP A 345 -33.03 12.89 7.55
CA ASP A 345 -33.62 13.04 8.88
C ASP A 345 -32.54 13.14 9.98
N LEU A 346 -31.49 12.32 9.90
CA LEU A 346 -30.32 12.44 10.79
C LEU A 346 -29.64 13.81 10.65
N GLY A 347 -29.38 14.26 9.42
CA GLY A 347 -28.81 15.58 9.17
C GLY A 347 -29.67 16.70 9.75
N GLN A 348 -31.00 16.62 9.61
CA GLN A 348 -31.94 17.56 10.19
C GLN A 348 -31.93 17.53 11.72
N ALA A 349 -31.84 16.35 12.34
CA ALA A 349 -31.74 16.24 13.79
C ALA A 349 -30.45 16.90 14.31
N TYR A 350 -29.31 16.69 13.66
CA TYR A 350 -28.08 17.42 14.00
C TYR A 350 -28.23 18.94 13.84
N ALA A 351 -28.95 19.40 12.80
CA ALA A 351 -29.18 20.84 12.58
C ALA A 351 -30.03 21.50 13.68
N GLN A 352 -30.95 20.76 14.32
CA GLN A 352 -31.78 21.26 15.42
C GLN A 352 -30.95 21.65 16.64
N ASP A 353 -29.82 20.99 16.85
CA ASP A 353 -28.88 21.27 17.94
C ASP A 353 -27.73 22.22 17.51
N GLY A 354 -27.92 22.96 16.40
CA GLY A 354 -27.01 24.02 15.96
C GLY A 354 -25.85 23.58 15.05
N SER A 355 -25.87 22.33 14.57
CA SER A 355 -24.98 21.88 13.48
C SER A 355 -25.34 22.55 12.15
N ASP A 356 -24.40 22.56 11.21
CA ASP A 356 -24.61 22.89 9.79
C ASP A 356 -25.55 21.93 9.02
N GLY A 357 -26.12 20.91 9.68
CA GLY A 357 -26.95 19.87 9.07
C GLY A 357 -26.24 18.90 8.13
N ASN A 358 -24.94 19.09 7.87
CA ASN A 358 -24.16 18.20 7.02
C ASN A 358 -23.73 16.97 7.83
N LEU A 359 -24.04 15.76 7.33
CA LEU A 359 -23.69 14.53 8.02
C LEU A 359 -22.33 14.02 7.56
N ASP A 360 -21.30 14.26 8.37
CA ASP A 360 -19.98 13.67 8.18
C ASP A 360 -19.88 12.27 8.85
N HIS A 361 -18.75 11.61 8.64
CA HIS A 361 -18.49 10.29 9.19
C HIS A 361 -18.48 10.26 10.74
N THR A 362 -18.12 11.35 11.40
CA THR A 362 -18.09 11.40 12.87
C THR A 362 -19.51 11.46 13.42
N LYS A 363 -20.37 12.31 12.85
CA LYS A 363 -21.79 12.38 13.20
C LYS A 363 -22.52 11.08 12.87
N LEU A 364 -22.30 10.51 11.68
CA LEU A 364 -22.91 9.25 11.28
C LEU A 364 -22.54 8.10 12.24
N LEU A 365 -21.26 7.96 12.59
CA LEU A 365 -20.80 6.89 13.47
C LEU A 365 -21.24 7.10 14.92
N ALA A 366 -21.29 8.34 15.42
CA ALA A 366 -21.85 8.64 16.74
C ALA A 366 -23.34 8.26 16.82
N ALA A 367 -24.13 8.58 15.78
CA ALA A 367 -25.52 8.16 15.70
C ALA A 367 -25.67 6.63 15.62
N ALA A 368 -24.78 5.94 14.91
CA ALA A 368 -24.78 4.48 14.82
C ALA A 368 -24.38 3.79 16.14
N GLY A 369 -23.51 4.42 16.92
CA GLY A 369 -23.07 3.95 18.25
C GLY A 369 -24.05 4.28 19.37
N PHE A 370 -24.99 5.20 19.15
CA PHE A 370 -26.07 5.49 20.09
C PHE A 370 -26.95 4.25 20.30
N SER A 371 -26.72 3.59 21.44
CA SER A 371 -27.32 2.37 21.99
C SER A 371 -26.29 1.29 22.38
N LEU A 372 -25.01 1.39 21.98
CA LEU A 372 -24.05 0.28 22.10
C LEU A 372 -23.08 0.40 23.28
N ASP A 373 -22.60 1.60 23.63
CA ASP A 373 -21.63 1.77 24.73
C ASP A 373 -21.66 3.16 25.42
N GLY A 374 -22.36 4.15 24.88
CA GLY A 374 -22.57 5.46 25.51
C GLY A 374 -21.33 6.36 25.61
N SER A 375 -20.26 6.06 24.87
CA SER A 375 -19.00 6.83 24.96
C SER A 375 -18.92 8.07 24.06
N ASP A 376 -19.91 8.32 23.21
CA ASP A 376 -20.03 9.51 22.35
C ASP A 376 -21.51 9.81 22.05
N ASP A 377 -22.26 10.25 23.06
CA ASP A 377 -23.70 10.49 22.90
C ASP A 377 -23.95 11.59 21.86
N PRO A 378 -24.76 11.32 20.81
CA PRO A 378 -25.12 12.33 19.84
C PRO A 378 -26.03 13.38 20.49
N PRO A 379 -26.22 14.54 19.85
CA PRO A 379 -27.07 15.61 20.36
C PRO A 379 -28.52 15.15 20.66
N THR A 380 -29.20 15.83 21.58
CA THR A 380 -30.53 15.43 22.10
C THR A 380 -31.55 15.17 20.98
N ALA A 381 -31.60 16.02 19.94
CA ALA A 381 -32.54 15.82 18.84
C ALA A 381 -32.28 14.51 18.07
N VAL A 382 -31.00 14.09 18.00
CA VAL A 382 -30.61 12.81 17.41
C VAL A 382 -31.01 11.66 18.33
N GLN A 383 -30.81 11.78 19.64
CA GLN A 383 -31.26 10.78 20.61
C GLN A 383 -32.79 10.58 20.55
N ASP A 384 -33.54 11.68 20.46
CA ASP A 384 -34.99 11.69 20.32
C ASP A 384 -35.45 11.06 19.01
N LEU A 385 -34.70 11.25 17.91
CA LEU A 385 -34.96 10.59 16.63
C LEU A 385 -34.71 9.08 16.73
N LEU A 386 -33.57 8.69 17.31
CA LEU A 386 -33.13 7.29 17.39
C LEU A 386 -33.94 6.45 18.38
N SER A 387 -34.55 7.08 19.40
CA SER A 387 -35.41 6.41 20.39
C SER A 387 -36.84 6.17 19.92
N ARG A 388 -37.23 6.69 18.75
CA ARG A 388 -38.58 6.47 18.17
C ARG A 388 -38.81 5.00 17.90
N GLN A 389 -39.93 4.47 18.40
CA GLN A 389 -40.32 3.08 18.19
C GLN A 389 -40.86 2.80 16.78
N GLN A 390 -41.38 3.84 16.12
CA GLN A 390 -41.92 3.75 14.77
C GLN A 390 -40.78 3.96 13.77
N ASP A 391 -40.57 2.97 12.90
CA ASP A 391 -39.49 2.93 11.92
C ASP A 391 -38.07 3.04 12.52
N PRO A 392 -37.62 2.04 13.30
CA PRO A 392 -36.41 2.14 14.10
C PRO A 392 -35.14 2.22 13.24
N TYR A 393 -34.14 2.97 13.71
CA TYR A 393 -32.83 3.16 13.04
C TYR A 393 -31.88 1.96 13.05
N PRO A 394 -31.83 1.07 14.05
CA PRO A 394 -30.89 -0.05 14.07
C PRO A 394 -30.87 -0.90 12.78
N PRO A 395 -32.00 -1.30 12.16
CA PRO A 395 -31.98 -1.97 10.86
C PRO A 395 -31.23 -1.24 9.74
N TYR A 396 -31.22 0.10 9.74
CA TYR A 396 -30.49 0.90 8.76
C TYR A 396 -28.98 0.86 8.99
N PHE A 397 -28.53 1.01 10.25
CA PHE A 397 -27.10 0.91 10.58
C PHE A 397 -26.57 -0.52 10.41
N GLU A 398 -27.37 -1.52 10.77
CA GLU A 398 -27.03 -2.93 10.58
C GLU A 398 -26.85 -3.28 9.10
N GLU A 399 -27.73 -2.78 8.23
CA GLU A 399 -27.66 -2.98 6.78
C GLU A 399 -26.50 -2.17 6.16
N LEU A 400 -26.28 -0.92 6.59
CA LEU A 400 -25.13 -0.12 6.19
C LEU A 400 -23.82 -0.88 6.47
N LEU A 401 -23.69 -1.44 7.66
CA LEU A 401 -22.51 -2.21 8.05
C LEU A 401 -22.42 -3.56 7.30
N ASP A 402 -23.55 -4.19 6.98
CA ASP A 402 -23.62 -5.40 6.15
C ASP A 402 -23.06 -5.12 4.73
N GLN A 403 -23.48 -4.03 4.10
CA GLN A 403 -23.00 -3.60 2.79
C GLN A 403 -21.53 -3.19 2.83
N TYR A 404 -21.12 -2.39 3.83
CA TYR A 404 -19.72 -1.98 4.01
C TYR A 404 -18.79 -3.19 4.20
N SER A 405 -19.17 -4.11 5.09
CA SER A 405 -18.36 -5.32 5.36
C SER A 405 -18.23 -6.22 4.12
N THR A 406 -19.22 -6.22 3.23
CA THR A 406 -19.16 -6.93 1.96
C THR A 406 -18.14 -6.29 1.02
N LEU A 407 -18.17 -4.96 0.83
CA LEU A 407 -17.15 -4.25 0.04
C LEU A 407 -15.74 -4.46 0.59
N PHE A 408 -15.60 -4.34 1.91
CA PHE A 408 -14.33 -4.54 2.59
C PHE A 408 -13.79 -5.95 2.31
N MET A 409 -14.64 -6.97 2.44
CA MET A 409 -14.26 -8.36 2.19
C MET A 409 -13.91 -8.65 0.74
N VAL A 410 -14.59 -8.04 -0.23
CA VAL A 410 -14.19 -8.15 -1.65
C VAL A 410 -12.77 -7.61 -1.84
N GLY A 411 -12.44 -6.46 -1.24
CA GLY A 411 -11.09 -5.90 -1.31
C GLY A 411 -10.03 -6.80 -0.69
N VAL A 412 -10.27 -7.27 0.54
CA VAL A 412 -9.35 -8.19 1.24
C VAL A 412 -9.19 -9.52 0.50
N ALA A 413 -10.29 -10.10 0.03
CA ALA A 413 -10.25 -11.37 -0.69
C ALA A 413 -9.46 -11.27 -2.01
N ASN A 414 -9.56 -10.14 -2.72
CA ASN A 414 -8.78 -9.93 -3.95
C ASN A 414 -7.27 -10.01 -3.70
N ILE A 415 -6.76 -9.39 -2.63
CA ILE A 415 -5.32 -9.44 -2.33
C ILE A 415 -4.91 -10.80 -1.75
N VAL A 416 -5.73 -11.39 -0.88
CA VAL A 416 -5.44 -12.71 -0.28
C VAL A 416 -5.42 -13.80 -1.33
N ASN A 417 -6.44 -13.87 -2.20
CA ASN A 417 -6.55 -14.92 -3.21
C ASN A 417 -5.53 -14.76 -4.34
N ALA A 418 -5.17 -13.53 -4.70
CA ALA A 418 -4.22 -13.30 -5.79
C ALA A 418 -2.77 -13.61 -5.40
N ILE A 419 -2.43 -13.40 -4.13
CA ILE A 419 -1.05 -13.53 -3.63
C ILE A 419 -0.83 -14.84 -2.83
N ASP A 420 -1.89 -15.45 -2.32
CA ASP A 420 -1.88 -16.62 -1.40
C ASP A 420 -1.18 -16.31 -0.07
N LEU A 421 -1.76 -15.36 0.67
CA LEU A 421 -1.21 -14.88 1.95
C LEU A 421 -1.44 -15.88 3.10
N ASP A 422 -0.49 -15.95 4.03
CA ASP A 422 -0.60 -16.64 5.32
C ASP A 422 -1.35 -15.80 6.37
N HIS A 423 -1.22 -14.47 6.34
CA HIS A 423 -1.88 -13.56 7.27
C HIS A 423 -2.34 -12.26 6.60
N VAL A 424 -3.29 -11.60 7.26
CA VAL A 424 -3.64 -10.20 6.98
C VAL A 424 -3.69 -9.44 8.30
N VAL A 425 -3.00 -8.31 8.33
CA VAL A 425 -3.10 -7.32 9.40
C VAL A 425 -4.03 -6.22 8.93
N ILE A 426 -5.10 -5.98 9.67
CA ILE A 426 -6.11 -4.98 9.38
C ILE A 426 -6.00 -3.89 10.43
N CYS A 427 -5.74 -2.67 9.97
CA CYS A 427 -5.49 -1.50 10.80
C CYS A 427 -6.27 -0.29 10.29
N GLY A 428 -6.26 0.76 11.12
CA GLY A 428 -6.72 2.09 10.74
C GLY A 428 -8.03 2.48 11.44
N PRO A 429 -8.27 3.79 11.55
CA PRO A 429 -9.26 4.33 12.47
C PRO A 429 -10.70 4.07 12.02
N VAL A 430 -10.95 3.82 10.72
CA VAL A 430 -12.27 3.40 10.25
C VAL A 430 -12.59 2.00 10.77
N VAL A 431 -11.65 1.06 10.67
CA VAL A 431 -11.88 -0.32 11.13
C VAL A 431 -12.05 -0.35 12.64
N GLU A 432 -11.25 0.40 13.39
CA GLU A 432 -11.36 0.53 14.85
C GLU A 432 -12.77 0.98 15.25
N ARG A 433 -13.25 2.11 14.71
CA ARG A 433 -14.59 2.63 15.01
C ARG A 433 -15.71 1.67 14.63
N LEU A 434 -15.59 1.03 13.47
CA LEU A 434 -16.60 0.09 12.99
C LEU A 434 -16.55 -1.26 13.72
N ASP A 435 -15.43 -1.62 14.35
CA ASP A 435 -15.33 -2.86 15.11
C ASP A 435 -16.25 -2.86 16.33
N HIS A 436 -16.36 -1.72 17.01
CA HIS A 436 -17.35 -1.51 18.08
C HIS A 436 -18.80 -1.73 17.62
N LEU A 437 -19.07 -1.52 16.33
CA LEU A 437 -20.38 -1.77 15.70
C LEU A 437 -20.51 -3.21 15.15
N GLY A 438 -19.51 -4.07 15.35
CA GLY A 438 -19.54 -5.48 14.93
C GLY A 438 -18.98 -5.75 13.53
N LEU A 439 -18.07 -4.92 13.02
CA LEU A 439 -17.42 -5.14 11.73
C LEU A 439 -16.59 -6.43 11.69
N ARG A 440 -15.77 -6.73 12.71
CA ARG A 440 -14.95 -7.96 12.75
C ARG A 440 -15.79 -9.22 12.66
N GLN A 441 -16.88 -9.29 13.42
CA GLN A 441 -17.79 -10.44 13.38
C GLN A 441 -18.35 -10.65 11.96
N ARG A 442 -18.72 -9.57 11.28
CA ARG A 442 -19.22 -9.61 9.90
C ARG A 442 -18.16 -10.01 8.89
N ILE A 443 -16.92 -9.58 9.06
CA ILE A 443 -15.75 -10.01 8.29
C ILE A 443 -15.55 -11.51 8.45
N GLU A 444 -15.55 -12.01 9.69
CA GLU A 444 -15.37 -13.43 9.99
C GLU A 444 -16.46 -14.30 9.36
N GLN A 445 -17.73 -13.90 9.47
CA GLN A 445 -18.87 -14.60 8.87
C GLN A 445 -18.80 -14.67 7.34
N ARG A 446 -18.16 -13.69 6.70
CA ARG A 446 -18.03 -13.59 5.24
C ARG A 446 -16.75 -14.20 4.70
N TRP A 447 -15.79 -14.54 5.56
CA TRP A 447 -14.45 -14.92 5.13
C TRP A 447 -14.46 -16.05 4.11
N ASN A 448 -15.08 -17.18 4.46
CA ASN A 448 -15.13 -18.37 3.61
C ASN A 448 -16.02 -18.20 2.37
N ARG A 449 -16.80 -17.11 2.27
CA ARG A 449 -17.57 -16.81 1.05
C ARG A 449 -16.70 -16.23 -0.05
N TYR A 450 -15.64 -15.50 0.31
CA TYR A 450 -14.82 -14.75 -0.65
C TYR A 450 -13.37 -15.24 -0.72
N VAL A 451 -12.83 -15.83 0.35
CA VAL A 451 -11.45 -16.34 0.41
C VAL A 451 -11.45 -17.84 0.09
N LEU A 452 -10.62 -18.25 -0.88
CA LEU A 452 -10.61 -19.62 -1.42
C LEU A 452 -10.16 -20.69 -0.40
N LYS A 453 -9.36 -20.29 0.60
CA LYS A 453 -8.76 -21.22 1.56
C LYS A 453 -9.65 -21.37 2.79
N GLU A 454 -10.35 -22.50 2.90
CA GLU A 454 -11.07 -22.89 4.11
C GLU A 454 -10.07 -23.08 5.27
N GLY A 455 -9.91 -22.07 6.13
CA GLY A 455 -9.31 -22.23 7.46
C GLY A 455 -7.82 -21.93 7.66
N GLY A 456 -7.14 -21.22 6.75
CA GLY A 456 -5.65 -21.13 6.80
C GLY A 456 -5.00 -19.75 6.78
N VAL A 457 -5.76 -18.64 6.80
CA VAL A 457 -5.19 -17.28 6.78
C VAL A 457 -5.44 -16.60 8.12
N GLY A 458 -4.37 -16.29 8.85
CA GLY A 458 -4.49 -15.57 10.11
C GLY A 458 -4.95 -14.14 9.90
N ARG A 459 -5.79 -13.64 10.80
CA ARG A 459 -6.41 -12.32 10.70
C ARG A 459 -6.11 -11.58 11.99
N HIS A 460 -5.36 -10.50 11.89
CA HIS A 460 -4.97 -9.71 13.04
C HIS A 460 -5.52 -8.31 12.90
N PHE A 461 -6.25 -7.85 13.90
CA PHE A 461 -6.75 -6.48 13.97
C PHE A 461 -5.88 -5.71 14.96
N ASP A 462 -5.24 -4.65 14.48
CA ASP A 462 -4.34 -3.83 15.29
C ASP A 462 -4.73 -2.35 15.21
N TYR A 463 -5.29 -1.85 16.32
CA TYR A 463 -5.84 -0.49 16.41
C TYR A 463 -4.83 0.52 16.98
N ASP A 464 -3.85 0.07 17.76
CA ASP A 464 -2.90 0.95 18.45
C ASP A 464 -1.76 1.45 17.54
N VAL A 465 -1.65 0.89 16.33
CA VAL A 465 -0.52 1.18 15.43
C VAL A 465 -0.65 2.46 14.63
N ALA A 466 -1.82 3.11 14.65
CA ALA A 466 -2.04 4.39 13.96
C ALA A 466 -1.00 5.46 14.34
N LYS A 467 -0.62 5.50 15.62
CA LYS A 467 0.35 6.46 16.14
C LYS A 467 1.81 5.98 16.04
N SER A 468 2.04 4.86 15.37
CA SER A 468 3.32 4.14 15.40
C SER A 468 4.04 4.06 14.04
N ALA A 469 3.40 4.52 12.95
CA ALA A 469 4.00 4.47 11.61
C ALA A 469 5.35 5.22 11.49
N TRP A 470 5.55 6.30 12.26
CA TRP A 470 6.83 7.02 12.32
C TRP A 470 7.97 6.13 12.82
N ARG A 471 7.71 5.17 13.73
CA ARG A 471 8.72 4.20 14.19
C ARG A 471 9.17 3.33 13.02
N GLY A 472 8.22 2.91 12.20
CA GLY A 472 8.49 2.21 10.94
C GLY A 472 9.38 3.01 10.00
N ALA A 473 9.13 4.32 9.86
CA ALA A 473 10.00 5.19 9.08
C ALA A 473 11.43 5.23 9.67
N ALA A 474 11.60 5.34 10.99
CA ALA A 474 12.92 5.31 11.61
C ALA A 474 13.69 4.02 11.28
N LEU A 475 13.00 2.89 11.15
CA LEU A 475 13.61 1.57 10.88
C LEU A 475 14.08 1.37 9.43
N LEU A 476 13.87 2.34 8.53
CA LEU A 476 14.38 2.31 7.16
C LEU A 476 15.88 2.04 7.08
N PHE A 477 16.65 2.49 8.07
CA PHE A 477 18.12 2.30 8.13
C PHE A 477 18.54 0.87 8.47
N ARG A 478 17.63 0.09 9.03
CA ARG A 478 17.92 -1.24 9.55
C ARG A 478 17.29 -2.34 8.71
N ASP A 479 16.31 -2.02 7.88
CA ASP A 479 15.58 -2.97 7.06
C ASP A 479 16.41 -3.40 5.83
N ALA A 480 16.75 -4.68 5.81
CA ALA A 480 17.44 -5.38 4.74
C ALA A 480 16.73 -5.29 3.37
N SER A 481 15.40 -5.23 3.38
CA SER A 481 14.57 -5.17 2.18
C SER A 481 14.52 -3.77 1.56
N PHE A 482 15.06 -2.76 2.24
CA PHE A 482 15.05 -1.39 1.74
C PHE A 482 15.86 -1.31 0.43
N PRO A 483 15.27 -0.84 -0.69
CA PRO A 483 15.92 -0.89 -1.99
C PRO A 483 17.24 -0.13 -1.98
N PRO A 484 18.37 -0.76 -2.38
CA PRO A 484 19.63 -0.04 -2.50
C PRO A 484 19.48 1.06 -3.56
N ARG A 485 20.30 2.11 -3.42
CA ARG A 485 20.40 3.16 -4.43
C ARG A 485 20.71 2.49 -5.77
N ARG A 486 19.91 2.72 -6.81
CA ARG A 486 20.21 2.22 -8.15
C ARG A 486 21.60 2.76 -8.52
N GLN A 487 22.58 1.86 -8.69
CA GLN A 487 23.84 2.24 -9.30
C GLN A 487 23.50 2.62 -10.74
N SER A 488 23.73 3.89 -11.07
CA SER A 488 23.49 4.48 -12.39
C SER A 488 24.44 3.92 -13.43
#